data_AF-A0A6A3C1X2-F1
#
_entry.id   AF-A0A6A3C1X2-F1
#
_cell.length_a   1.000
_cell.length_b   1.000
_cell.length_c   1.000
_cell.angle_alpha   90.00
_cell.angle_beta   90.00
_cell.angle_gamma   90.00
#
_symmetry.space_group_name_H-M   'P 1'
#
loop_
_entity.id
_entity.type
_entity.pdbx_description
1 polymer ?
#
loop_
_entity_poly.entity_id
_entity_poly.type
_entity_poly.pdbx_seq_one_letter_code
_entity_poly.pdbx_strand_id
1 'polypeptide(L)'
;MAIPEIGFFEFLKLSFFVAVTVVGALNFTESAVYIHFDETPPLWSRLSIAVFRIFNSVLDELLACHDVNIVLSNLTANHKHNFLLNVTTCNGEKNFSSYSWFIDKIPPTAIISSKQNYSNAEKITIDITFSEACI
;
A
#
# COMPACT_ATOMS: atom_id res chain seq x y z
N MET A 1 5.66 63.50 17.86
CA MET A 1 5.63 62.14 17.28
C MET A 1 6.76 62.10 16.25
N ALA A 2 7.93 61.60 16.63
CA ALA A 2 9.11 61.59 15.76
C ALA A 2 9.10 60.30 14.93
N ILE A 3 9.05 60.44 13.61
CA ILE A 3 9.18 59.32 12.67
C ILE A 3 10.69 59.05 12.57
N PRO A 4 11.19 57.85 12.92
CA PRO A 4 12.62 57.59 12.79
C PRO A 4 12.96 57.44 11.30
N GLU A 5 13.82 58.32 10.79
CA GLU A 5 14.43 58.15 9.47
C GLU A 5 15.41 56.99 9.56
N ILE A 6 14.97 55.81 9.09
CA ILE A 6 15.84 54.67 8.89
C ILE A 6 16.82 55.05 7.79
N GLY A 7 18.09 55.20 8.14
CA GLY A 7 19.14 55.52 7.18
C GLY A 7 19.14 54.50 6.03
N PHE A 8 19.31 54.99 4.80
CA PHE A 8 19.25 54.19 3.57
C PHE A 8 20.07 52.88 3.64
N PHE A 9 21.20 52.89 4.35
CA PHE A 9 22.05 51.72 4.56
C PHE A 9 21.38 50.62 5.40
N GLU A 10 20.64 50.97 6.45
CA GLU A 10 19.92 50.02 7.28
C GLU A 10 18.67 49.47 6.57
N PHE A 11 18.03 50.29 5.72
CA PHE A 11 16.97 49.83 4.83
C PHE A 11 17.48 48.77 3.83
N LEU A 12 18.65 48.99 3.23
CA LEU A 12 19.25 48.04 2.28
C LEU A 12 19.60 46.70 2.95
N LYS A 13 20.16 46.73 4.18
CA LYS A 13 20.42 45.51 4.96
C LYS A 13 19.15 44.73 5.28
N LEU A 14 18.10 45.43 5.71
CA LEU A 14 16.82 44.81 6.03
C LEU A 14 16.20 44.18 4.79
N SER A 15 16.23 44.88 3.65
CA SER A 15 15.76 44.37 2.36
C SER A 15 16.53 43.13 1.92
N PHE A 16 17.86 43.11 2.08
CA PHE A 16 18.68 41.94 1.74
C PHE A 16 18.36 40.75 2.66
N PHE A 17 18.20 40.99 3.96
CA PHE A 17 17.87 39.94 4.93
C PHE A 17 16.48 39.32 4.67
N VAL A 18 15.51 40.15 4.29
CA VAL A 18 14.17 39.70 3.87
C VAL A 18 14.26 38.92 2.55
N ALA A 19 15.04 39.38 1.57
CA ALA A 19 15.22 38.65 0.32
C ALA A 19 15.88 37.27 0.53
N VAL A 20 16.90 37.17 1.39
CA VAL A 20 17.58 35.90 1.71
C VAL A 20 16.65 34.95 2.45
N THR A 21 15.85 35.43 3.39
CA THR A 21 14.89 34.59 4.13
C THR A 21 13.71 34.15 3.24
N VAL A 22 13.23 35.01 2.34
CA VAL A 22 12.18 34.66 1.35
C VAL A 22 12.71 33.66 0.33
N VAL A 23 13.90 33.85 -0.23
CA VAL A 23 14.53 32.88 -1.15
C VAL A 23 14.82 31.56 -0.44
N GLY A 24 15.28 31.61 0.82
CA GLY A 24 15.48 30.41 1.64
C GLY A 24 14.19 29.65 1.94
N ALA A 25 13.08 30.36 2.20
CA ALA A 25 11.78 29.77 2.46
C ALA A 25 11.09 29.22 1.20
N LEU A 26 11.33 29.83 0.03
CA LEU A 26 10.74 29.41 -1.24
C LEU A 26 11.41 28.15 -1.84
N ASN A 27 12.59 27.75 -1.35
CA ASN A 27 13.32 26.57 -1.86
C ASN A 27 12.98 25.25 -1.13
N PHE A 28 11.94 25.22 -0.30
CA PHE A 28 11.47 23.98 0.32
C PHE A 28 10.37 23.35 -0.53
N THR A 29 10.73 22.79 -1.69
CA THR A 29 9.93 21.73 -2.30
C THR A 29 10.37 20.43 -1.66
N GLU A 30 9.63 19.93 -0.67
CA GLU A 30 9.78 18.55 -0.21
C GLU A 30 9.43 17.63 -1.38
N SER A 31 10.44 17.12 -2.07
CA SER A 31 10.28 15.92 -2.90
C SER A 31 9.92 14.79 -1.94
N ALA A 32 8.67 14.33 -2.00
CA ALA A 32 8.22 13.17 -1.24
C ALA A 32 7.90 12.04 -2.22
N VAL A 33 8.56 10.90 -2.07
CA VAL A 33 8.28 9.70 -2.86
C VAL A 33 7.04 9.01 -2.31
N TYR A 34 6.03 8.79 -3.15
CA TYR A 34 4.84 8.02 -2.78
C TYR A 34 4.85 6.65 -3.45
N ILE A 35 4.75 5.60 -2.64
CA ILE A 35 4.62 4.22 -3.11
C ILE A 35 3.15 3.81 -3.03
N HIS A 36 2.54 3.56 -4.18
CA HIS A 36 1.17 3.06 -4.26
C HIS A 36 1.13 1.68 -4.93
N PHE A 37 0.40 0.75 -4.31
CA PHE A 37 0.10 -0.55 -4.91
C PHE A 37 -1.28 -0.47 -5.58
N ASP A 38 -1.31 -0.55 -6.89
CA ASP A 38 -2.55 -0.54 -7.67
C ASP A 38 -3.24 -1.91 -7.66
N GLU A 39 -2.44 -2.97 -7.64
CA GLU A 39 -2.91 -4.34 -7.51
C GLU A 39 -2.10 -5.06 -6.44
N THR A 40 -2.79 -5.78 -5.56
CA THR A 40 -2.21 -6.64 -4.53
C THR A 40 -2.97 -7.96 -4.49
N PRO A 41 -2.35 -9.06 -4.02
CA PRO A 41 -3.09 -10.29 -3.78
C PRO A 41 -4.12 -10.05 -2.66
N PRO A 42 -5.27 -10.75 -2.68
CA PRO A 42 -6.22 -10.72 -1.57
C PRO A 42 -5.53 -11.07 -0.24
N LEU A 43 -6.04 -10.53 0.87
CA LEU A 43 -5.52 -10.84 2.22
C LEU A 43 -5.43 -12.35 2.48
N TRP A 44 -6.38 -13.11 1.93
CA TRP A 44 -6.43 -14.57 1.94
C TRP A 44 -6.57 -15.08 0.51
N SER A 45 -5.55 -15.78 0.01
CA SER A 45 -5.52 -16.33 -1.35
C SER A 45 -5.45 -17.85 -1.32
N ARG A 46 -6.17 -18.52 -2.24
CA ARG A 46 -6.00 -19.97 -2.48
C ARG A 46 -4.96 -20.29 -3.55
N LEU A 47 -4.47 -19.25 -4.24
CA LEU A 47 -3.48 -19.38 -5.31
C LEU A 47 -2.07 -19.28 -4.72
N SER A 48 -1.17 -20.15 -5.18
CA SER A 48 0.27 -20.06 -4.87
C SER A 48 1.00 -18.99 -5.70
N ILE A 49 0.26 -17.94 -6.08
CA ILE A 49 0.71 -16.84 -6.92
C ILE A 49 0.28 -15.54 -6.24
N ALA A 50 1.17 -14.56 -6.22
CA ALA A 50 0.88 -13.19 -5.85
C ALA A 50 1.27 -12.26 -6.99
N VAL A 51 0.39 -11.34 -7.35
CA VAL A 51 0.62 -10.33 -8.38
C VAL A 51 0.57 -8.96 -7.72
N PHE A 52 1.58 -8.14 -7.98
CA PHE A 52 1.63 -6.76 -7.57
C PHE A 52 1.76 -5.87 -8.79
N ARG A 53 0.95 -4.80 -8.84
CA ARG A 53 1.17 -3.68 -9.77
C ARG A 53 1.51 -2.44 -8.97
N ILE A 54 2.60 -1.80 -9.34
CA ILE A 54 3.13 -0.63 -8.64
C ILE A 54 3.12 0.54 -9.61
N PHE A 55 2.56 1.66 -9.17
CA PHE A 55 2.68 2.95 -9.85
C PHE A 55 3.59 3.85 -9.01
N ASN A 56 4.74 4.19 -9.58
CA ASN A 56 5.64 5.17 -8.97
C ASN A 56 5.28 6.56 -9.52
N SER A 57 4.62 7.39 -8.72
CA SER A 57 4.50 8.82 -9.01
C SER A 57 5.61 9.56 -8.28
N VAL A 58 6.72 9.87 -8.97
CA VAL A 58 7.70 10.85 -8.48
C VAL A 58 7.18 12.22 -8.87
N LEU A 59 6.84 13.06 -7.87
CA LEU A 59 6.52 14.47 -8.08
C LEU A 59 7.82 15.27 -8.20
N ASP A 60 8.58 15.02 -9.26
CA ASP A 60 9.51 15.99 -9.81
C ASP A 60 9.86 15.57 -11.25
N GLU A 61 9.88 16.53 -12.15
CA GLU A 61 9.86 16.33 -13.59
C GLU A 61 10.97 15.36 -14.09
N LEU A 62 10.55 14.40 -14.93
CA LEU A 62 11.33 13.46 -15.76
C LEU A 62 11.68 12.07 -15.17
N LEU A 63 10.92 11.07 -15.68
CA LEU A 63 11.22 9.63 -15.77
C LEU A 63 10.97 8.82 -14.46
N ALA A 64 10.06 7.84 -14.37
CA ALA A 64 9.31 7.10 -15.37
C ALA A 64 7.97 6.62 -14.78
N CYS A 65 6.87 6.81 -15.51
CA CYS A 65 5.66 6.01 -15.34
C CYS A 65 5.96 4.62 -15.94
N HIS A 66 6.65 3.79 -15.18
CA HIS A 66 6.84 2.39 -15.53
C HIS A 66 5.94 1.55 -14.62
N ASP A 67 4.90 0.98 -15.21
CA ASP A 67 4.06 0.00 -14.54
C ASP A 67 4.92 -1.23 -14.26
N VAL A 68 5.38 -1.36 -13.03
CA VAL A 68 6.15 -2.53 -12.62
C VAL A 68 5.15 -3.59 -12.19
N ASN A 69 5.11 -4.69 -12.95
CA ASN A 69 4.38 -5.88 -12.56
C ASN A 69 5.35 -6.89 -11.92
N ILE A 70 5.06 -7.28 -10.67
CA ILE A 70 5.83 -8.28 -9.94
C ILE A 70 4.93 -9.49 -9.74
N VAL A 71 5.35 -10.63 -10.31
CA VAL A 71 4.67 -11.91 -10.14
C VAL A 71 5.55 -12.83 -9.30
N LEU A 72 5.05 -13.23 -8.14
CA LEU A 72 5.66 -14.23 -7.28
C LEU A 72 4.90 -15.54 -7.42
N SER A 73 5.60 -16.62 -7.77
CA SER A 73 5.02 -17.96 -7.95
C SER A 73 5.65 -18.96 -7.00
N ASN A 74 5.01 -20.13 -6.86
CA ASN A 74 5.48 -21.23 -5.99
C ASN A 74 5.58 -20.83 -4.50
N LEU A 75 4.67 -19.96 -4.06
CA LEU A 75 4.62 -19.52 -2.67
C LEU A 75 4.12 -20.66 -1.76
N THR A 76 4.76 -20.76 -0.59
CA THR A 76 4.45 -21.76 0.44
C THR A 76 2.99 -21.68 0.86
N ALA A 77 2.30 -22.81 0.81
CA ALA A 77 0.91 -22.92 1.24
C ALA A 77 0.78 -22.88 2.77
N ASN A 78 -0.40 -22.47 3.24
CA ASN A 78 -0.77 -22.35 4.64
C ASN A 78 0.21 -21.49 5.44
N HIS A 79 0.67 -20.41 4.82
CA HIS A 79 1.71 -19.55 5.35
C HIS A 79 1.42 -18.09 5.09
N LYS A 80 1.85 -17.24 6.04
CA LYS A 80 1.79 -15.78 5.89
C LYS A 80 3.03 -15.29 5.15
N HIS A 81 2.81 -14.54 4.09
CA HIS A 81 3.86 -13.92 3.30
C HIS A 81 3.88 -12.42 3.57
N ASN A 82 5.08 -11.83 3.47
CA ASN A 82 5.28 -10.39 3.58
C ASN A 82 6.12 -9.94 2.38
N PHE A 83 5.65 -8.92 1.68
CA PHE A 83 6.36 -8.26 0.60
C PHE A 83 6.77 -6.87 1.06
N LEU A 84 8.05 -6.53 0.87
CA LEU A 84 8.61 -5.23 1.20
C LEU A 84 9.15 -4.61 -0.09
N LEU A 85 8.64 -3.44 -0.44
CA LEU A 85 9.09 -2.66 -1.57
C LEU A 85 9.90 -1.46 -1.06
N ASN A 86 11.16 -1.39 -1.48
CA ASN A 86 12.06 -0.28 -1.17
C ASN A 86 12.34 0.50 -2.45
N VAL A 87 12.00 1.79 -2.45
CA VAL A 87 12.28 2.70 -3.56
C VAL A 87 13.39 3.65 -3.14
N THR A 88 14.36 3.86 -4.02
CA THR A 88 15.41 4.87 -3.84
C THR A 88 15.41 5.75 -5.08
N THR A 89 15.26 7.06 -4.90
CA THR A 89 15.31 8.02 -6.03
C THR A 89 16.75 8.31 -6.42
N CYS A 90 16.93 8.91 -7.60
CA CYS A 90 18.23 9.39 -8.05
C CYS A 90 18.86 10.41 -7.07
N ASN A 91 18.02 11.15 -6.33
CA ASN A 91 18.44 12.12 -5.33
C ASN A 91 18.80 11.47 -3.97
N GLY A 92 18.68 10.14 -3.87
CA GLY A 92 19.03 9.38 -2.67
C GLY A 92 17.92 9.30 -1.61
N GLU A 93 16.75 9.88 -1.88
CA GLU A 93 15.57 9.74 -1.02
C GLU A 93 15.09 8.28 -1.03
N LYS A 94 14.67 7.78 0.14
CA LYS A 94 14.23 6.40 0.29
C LYS A 94 12.84 6.36 0.88
N ASN A 95 11.98 5.52 0.30
CA ASN A 95 10.70 5.18 0.89
C ASN A 95 10.50 3.66 0.85
N PHE A 96 9.73 3.13 1.78
CA PHE A 96 9.40 1.73 1.87
C PHE A 96 7.90 1.53 2.09
N SER A 97 7.35 0.49 1.46
CA SER A 97 5.98 0.04 1.69
C SER A 97 5.94 -1.46 1.84
N SER A 98 5.06 -1.97 2.69
CA SER A 98 4.95 -3.39 2.96
C SER A 98 3.51 -3.89 2.82
N TYR A 99 3.37 -5.14 2.36
CA TYR A 99 2.08 -5.80 2.22
C TYR A 99 2.18 -7.25 2.70
N SER A 100 1.15 -7.69 3.43
CA SER A 100 1.08 -9.06 3.97
C SER A 100 -0.17 -9.77 3.50
N TRP A 101 -0.04 -11.04 3.13
CA TRP A 101 -1.16 -11.90 2.77
C TRP A 101 -0.92 -13.33 3.27
N PHE A 102 -1.99 -14.11 3.33
CA PHE A 102 -1.93 -15.53 3.69
C PHE A 102 -2.35 -16.39 2.51
N ILE A 103 -1.65 -17.50 2.30
CA ILE A 103 -2.05 -18.51 1.32
C ILE A 103 -2.74 -19.65 2.05
N ASP A 104 -4.03 -19.84 1.80
CA ASP A 104 -4.81 -20.93 2.39
C ASP A 104 -5.13 -22.00 1.34
N LYS A 105 -4.54 -23.18 1.50
CA LYS A 105 -4.86 -24.37 0.70
C LYS A 105 -5.57 -25.44 1.53
N ILE A 106 -6.02 -25.13 2.74
CA ILE A 106 -6.84 -26.04 3.53
C ILE A 106 -8.21 -26.13 2.84
N PRO A 107 -8.63 -27.32 2.39
CA PRO A 107 -9.93 -27.47 1.72
C PRO A 107 -11.08 -27.33 2.73
N PRO A 108 -12.27 -26.90 2.29
CA PRO A 108 -13.46 -26.90 3.11
C PRO A 108 -13.80 -28.33 3.54
N THR A 109 -14.26 -28.50 4.77
CA THR A 109 -14.86 -29.74 5.25
C THR A 109 -16.38 -29.63 5.15
N ALA A 110 -17.01 -30.62 4.51
CA ALA A 110 -18.46 -30.77 4.50
C ALA A 110 -18.90 -31.75 5.60
N ILE A 111 -19.88 -31.34 6.40
CA ILE A 111 -20.48 -32.15 7.45
C ILE A 111 -21.92 -32.41 7.07
N ILE A 112 -22.28 -33.70 7.03
CA ILE A 112 -23.63 -34.17 6.74
C ILE A 112 -24.25 -34.60 8.05
N SER A 113 -25.39 -34.02 8.41
CA SER A 113 -26.10 -34.34 9.64
C SER A 113 -27.59 -34.49 9.40
N SER A 114 -28.23 -35.30 10.24
CA SER A 114 -29.67 -35.54 10.23
C SER A 114 -30.10 -35.82 11.66
N LYS A 115 -31.33 -35.40 11.99
CA LYS A 115 -31.87 -35.43 13.36
C LYS A 115 -32.91 -36.53 13.60
N GLN A 116 -33.20 -37.39 12.62
CA GLN A 116 -34.38 -38.27 12.66
C GLN A 116 -34.06 -39.76 12.45
N ASN A 117 -34.89 -40.63 13.05
CA ASN A 117 -34.90 -42.07 12.82
C ASN A 117 -35.48 -42.37 11.42
N TYR A 118 -34.73 -43.09 10.60
CA TYR A 118 -35.08 -43.32 9.20
C TYR A 118 -36.13 -44.43 9.04
N SER A 119 -37.23 -44.13 8.35
CA SER A 119 -38.20 -45.12 7.85
C SER A 119 -38.47 -44.89 6.36
N ASN A 120 -38.91 -45.93 5.65
CA ASN A 120 -39.24 -45.85 4.23
C ASN A 120 -40.55 -45.09 3.93
N ALA A 121 -41.27 -44.62 4.95
CA ALA A 121 -42.55 -43.92 4.82
C ALA A 121 -42.44 -42.38 4.94
N GLU A 122 -41.27 -41.84 5.30
CA GLU A 122 -41.10 -40.41 5.60
C GLU A 122 -40.07 -39.72 4.70
N LYS A 123 -40.25 -38.42 4.48
CA LYS A 123 -39.27 -37.56 3.80
C LYS A 123 -38.21 -37.14 4.82
N ILE A 124 -36.94 -37.35 4.48
CA ILE A 124 -35.80 -36.99 5.33
C ILE A 124 -35.25 -35.64 4.89
N THR A 125 -34.97 -34.77 5.85
CA THR A 125 -34.20 -33.54 5.62
C THR A 125 -32.76 -33.78 6.05
N ILE A 126 -31.82 -33.42 5.18
CA ILE A 126 -30.39 -33.55 5.42
C ILE A 126 -29.81 -32.15 5.48
N ASP A 127 -29.13 -31.85 6.56
CA ASP A 127 -28.41 -30.60 6.71
C ASP A 127 -26.95 -30.82 6.30
N ILE A 128 -26.51 -30.05 5.30
CA ILE A 128 -25.11 -30.02 4.86
C ILE A 128 -24.52 -28.68 5.30
N THR A 129 -23.46 -28.73 6.11
CA THR A 129 -22.75 -27.54 6.58
C THR A 129 -21.29 -27.61 6.14
N PHE A 130 -20.75 -26.50 5.64
CA PHE A 130 -19.35 -26.38 5.27
C PHE A 130 -18.57 -25.63 6.35
N SER A 131 -17.27 -25.96 6.53
CA SER A 131 -16.39 -25.29 7.49
C SER A 131 -16.10 -23.82 7.17
N GLU A 132 -16.41 -23.39 5.95
CA GLU A 132 -16.27 -22.03 5.46
C GLU A 132 -17.41 -21.72 4.48
N ALA A 133 -17.67 -20.43 4.23
CA ALA A 133 -18.69 -20.00 3.29
C ALA A 133 -18.31 -20.34 1.84
N CYS A 134 -19.30 -20.61 1.00
CA CYS A 134 -19.11 -20.61 -0.45
C CYS A 134 -18.91 -19.16 -0.90
N ILE A 135 -17.75 -18.86 -1.48
CA ILE A 135 -17.40 -17.56 -2.08
C ILE A 135 -17.48 -17.70 -3.60
#